data_AF-A0A955ABV4-F1
#
_entry.id   AF-A0A955ABV4-F1
#
_cell.length_a   1.000
_cell.length_b   1.000
_cell.length_c   1.000
_cell.angle_alpha   90.00
_cell.angle_beta   90.00
_cell.angle_gamma   90.00
#
_symmetry.space_group_name_H-M   'P 1'
#
loop_
_entity.id
_entity.type
_entity.pdbx_description
1 polymer ?
#
loop_
_entity_poly.entity_id
_entity_poly.type
_entity_poly.pdbx_seq_one_letter_code
_entity_poly.pdbx_strand_id
1 'polypeptide(L)'
;WMELSSHRRIRAKQNISVRSMRQGDRFFYWLEAPSISADLVGNPYQFDPKRFAQFDARILDSTANGVSVNKIPSPDNKAIVWLTPEMVDFSRPMTFISSGRKSVQTLEPSIEVMLEDVRQRGDRQLFFWQRIIL
;
A
#
# COMPACT_ATOMS: atom_id res chain seq x y z
N TRP A 1 33.74 -7.24 -1.20
CA TRP A 1 33.09 -6.99 -2.52
C TRP A 1 31.82 -6.20 -2.28
N MET A 2 31.34 -5.42 -3.26
CA MET A 2 30.56 -4.21 -3.00
C MET A 2 29.06 -4.43 -2.73
N GLU A 3 28.63 -4.26 -1.48
CA GLU A 3 27.29 -3.72 -1.17
C GLU A 3 27.37 -2.19 -1.27
N LEU A 4 27.04 -1.64 -2.43
CA LEU A 4 26.86 -0.20 -2.56
C LEU A 4 25.57 0.19 -1.84
N SER A 5 25.62 1.21 -0.97
CA SER A 5 24.45 1.73 -0.24
C SER A 5 23.29 2.13 -1.16
N SER A 6 23.57 2.39 -2.44
CA SER A 6 22.58 2.68 -3.49
C SER A 6 21.75 1.49 -3.97
N HIS A 7 22.19 0.24 -3.71
CA HIS A 7 21.49 -0.99 -4.15
C HIS A 7 20.60 -1.59 -3.06
N ARG A 8 20.19 -0.79 -2.06
CA ARG A 8 19.25 -1.23 -1.03
C ARG A 8 17.81 -1.10 -1.53
N ARG A 9 17.03 -2.18 -1.41
CA ARG A 9 15.59 -2.15 -1.71
C ARG A 9 14.90 -1.13 -0.79
N ILE A 10 14.14 -0.22 -1.41
CA ILE A 10 13.32 0.75 -0.68
C ILE A 10 12.03 0.02 -0.26
N ARG A 11 11.89 -0.25 1.04
CA ARG A 11 10.73 -0.92 1.63
C ARG A 11 9.55 0.05 1.76
N ALA A 12 9.73 1.11 2.54
CA ALA A 12 8.70 2.10 2.84
C ALA A 12 8.89 3.37 2.01
N LYS A 13 8.35 3.40 0.78
CA LYS A 13 8.31 4.64 0.01
C LYS A 13 7.38 5.63 0.71
N GLN A 14 7.90 6.80 1.10
CA GLN A 14 7.13 7.81 1.85
C GLN A 14 5.88 8.28 1.09
N ASN A 15 6.03 8.56 -0.20
CA ASN A 15 4.94 9.00 -1.06
C ASN A 15 4.80 8.07 -2.27
N ILE A 16 3.60 7.54 -2.47
CA ILE A 16 3.21 6.76 -3.63
C ILE A 16 2.31 7.65 -4.47
N SER A 17 2.74 7.91 -5.70
CA SER A 17 1.88 8.47 -6.75
C SER A 17 2.19 7.69 -8.02
N VAL A 18 1.29 6.77 -8.36
CA VAL A 18 1.47 5.83 -9.48
C VAL A 18 0.17 5.73 -10.26
N ARG A 19 0.31 5.53 -11.58
CA ARG A 19 -0.80 5.26 -12.47
C ARG A 19 -0.54 3.94 -13.17
N SER A 20 -1.56 3.10 -13.30
CA SER A 20 -1.52 1.92 -14.15
C SER A 20 -2.79 1.83 -14.97
N MET A 21 -2.69 1.20 -16.14
CA MET A 21 -3.84 0.86 -16.98
C MET A 21 -4.18 -0.63 -16.92
N ARG A 22 -3.37 -1.43 -16.18
CA ARG A 22 -3.53 -2.87 -16.10
C ARG A 22 -4.36 -3.26 -14.87
N GLN A 23 -5.32 -4.14 -15.08
CA GLN A 23 -6.17 -4.67 -13.99
C GLN A 23 -5.39 -5.50 -12.95
N GLY A 24 -4.27 -6.09 -13.36
CA GLY A 24 -3.40 -6.90 -12.49
C GLY A 24 -2.49 -6.08 -11.58
N ASP A 25 -2.26 -4.81 -11.91
CA ASP A 25 -1.33 -3.94 -11.17
C ASP A 25 -2.04 -3.38 -9.92
N ARG A 26 -2.20 -4.24 -8.92
CA ARG A 26 -2.97 -3.94 -7.71
C ARG A 26 -2.11 -3.59 -6.51
N PHE A 27 -0.84 -3.97 -6.55
CA PHE A 27 0.07 -3.89 -5.43
C PHE A 27 1.24 -2.96 -5.73
N PHE A 28 1.37 -1.88 -4.96
CA PHE A 28 2.45 -0.90 -5.09
C PHE A 28 3.09 -0.63 -3.73
N TYR A 29 4.31 -1.14 -3.55
CA TYR A 29 5.10 -1.04 -2.31
C TYR A 29 4.38 -1.62 -1.09
N TRP A 30 3.54 -0.83 -0.43
CA TRP A 30 2.79 -1.21 0.77
C TRP A 30 1.28 -0.94 0.62
N LEU A 31 0.86 -0.36 -0.51
CA LEU A 31 -0.53 -0.06 -0.81
C LEU A 31 -1.07 -1.10 -1.80
N GLU A 32 -2.24 -1.64 -1.49
CA GLU A 32 -2.91 -2.62 -2.34
C GLU A 32 -4.38 -2.26 -2.56
N ALA A 33 -4.86 -2.44 -3.79
CA ALA A 33 -6.28 -2.41 -4.11
C ALA A 33 -6.82 -3.85 -4.19
N PRO A 34 -7.92 -4.20 -3.47
CA PRO A 34 -8.49 -5.55 -3.53
C PRO A 34 -8.94 -5.91 -4.96
N SER A 35 -9.47 -4.92 -5.68
CA SER A 35 -9.79 -4.99 -7.10
C SER A 35 -9.65 -3.59 -7.71
N ILE A 36 -9.44 -3.54 -9.02
CA ILE A 36 -9.48 -2.29 -9.79
C ILE A 36 -10.87 -2.17 -10.40
N SER A 37 -11.48 -0.99 -10.29
CA SER A 37 -12.79 -0.73 -10.92
C SER A 37 -12.71 -1.00 -12.43
N ALA A 38 -13.68 -1.76 -12.95
CA ALA A 38 -13.70 -2.18 -14.35
C ALA A 38 -13.72 -0.98 -15.32
N ASP A 39 -14.31 0.14 -14.90
CA ASP A 39 -14.40 1.36 -15.72
C ASP A 39 -13.03 2.01 -15.98
N LEU A 40 -12.08 1.81 -15.06
CA LEU A 40 -10.72 2.35 -15.13
C LEU A 40 -9.77 1.45 -15.93
N VAL A 41 -10.17 0.20 -16.19
CA VAL A 41 -9.40 -0.74 -16.99
C VAL A 41 -9.75 -0.51 -18.46
N GLY A 42 -8.82 0.11 -19.20
CA GLY A 42 -8.98 0.29 -20.65
C GLY A 42 -8.89 -1.05 -21.40
N ASN A 43 -9.72 -1.21 -22.43
CA ASN A 43 -9.55 -2.31 -23.39
C ASN A 43 -8.23 -2.08 -24.15
N PRO A 44 -7.29 -3.05 -24.21
CA PRO A 44 -6.03 -2.89 -24.92
C PRO A 44 -6.19 -2.52 -26.41
N TYR A 45 -7.27 -2.95 -27.06
CA TYR A 45 -7.57 -2.63 -28.46
C TYR A 45 -8.19 -1.24 -28.64
N GLN A 46 -8.80 -0.68 -27.59
CA GLN A 46 -9.40 0.67 -27.57
C GLN A 46 -8.67 1.50 -26.52
N PHE A 47 -7.42 1.86 -26.84
CA PHE A 47 -6.59 2.66 -25.96
C PHE A 47 -7.24 4.04 -25.72
N ASP A 48 -7.68 4.26 -24.48
CA ASP A 48 -8.17 5.55 -23.99
C ASP A 48 -7.16 6.10 -22.95
N PRO A 49 -6.40 7.15 -23.28
CA PRO A 49 -5.41 7.72 -22.37
C PRO A 49 -6.02 8.34 -21.11
N LYS A 50 -7.35 8.53 -21.06
CA LYS A 50 -8.05 9.08 -19.90
C LYS A 50 -8.44 8.01 -18.88
N ARG A 51 -8.42 6.72 -19.25
CA ARG A 51 -8.78 5.60 -18.36
C ARG A 51 -7.54 4.98 -17.75
N PHE A 52 -7.23 5.40 -16.53
CA PHE A 52 -6.14 4.83 -15.75
C PHE A 52 -6.53 4.73 -14.27
N ALA A 53 -6.03 3.69 -13.63
CA ALA A 53 -6.07 3.48 -12.20
C ALA A 53 -5.00 4.37 -11.54
N GLN A 54 -5.41 5.30 -10.68
CA GLN A 54 -4.51 6.21 -9.95
C GLN A 54 -4.42 5.80 -8.48
N PHE A 55 -3.20 5.66 -7.98
CA PHE A 55 -2.86 5.34 -6.60
C PHE A 55 -2.13 6.53 -6.00
N ASP A 56 -2.71 7.17 -4.99
CA ASP A 56 -2.06 8.23 -4.24
C ASP A 56 -2.16 7.93 -2.74
N ALA A 57 -1.02 7.69 -2.12
CA ALA A 57 -0.92 7.48 -0.68
C ALA A 57 0.40 7.99 -0.12
N ARG A 58 0.39 8.31 1.17
CA ARG A 58 1.57 8.80 1.89
C ARG A 58 1.66 8.22 3.29
N ILE A 59 2.88 7.99 3.74
CA ILE A 59 3.19 7.74 5.14
C ILE A 59 3.13 9.09 5.86
N LEU A 60 2.47 9.12 7.02
CA LEU A 60 2.40 10.30 7.87
C LEU A 60 3.65 10.42 8.73
N ASP A 61 3.93 11.63 9.21
CA ASP A 61 5.07 11.88 10.09
C ASP A 61 4.98 11.08 11.39
N SER A 62 6.13 10.92 12.06
CA SER A 62 6.28 10.16 13.31
C SER A 62 5.35 10.60 14.43
N THR A 63 4.88 11.85 14.41
CA THR A 63 3.92 12.41 15.37
C THR A 63 2.50 11.87 15.17
N ALA A 64 2.08 11.69 13.92
CA ALA A 64 0.75 11.18 13.59
C ALA A 64 0.72 9.65 13.51
N ASN A 65 1.89 9.03 13.27
CA ASN A 65 2.11 7.59 13.24
C ASN A 65 1.08 6.85 12.38
N GLY A 66 1.23 6.83 11.05
CA GLY A 66 0.24 6.16 10.22
C GLY A 66 0.30 6.49 8.74
N VAL A 67 -0.83 6.35 8.07
CA VAL A 67 -0.90 6.38 6.60
C VAL A 67 -2.12 7.16 6.13
N SER A 68 -1.97 7.91 5.05
CA SER A 68 -3.04 8.60 4.35
C SER A 68 -3.17 8.09 2.93
N VAL A 69 -4.33 7.54 2.58
CA VAL A 69 -4.72 7.12 1.25
C VAL A 69 -5.68 8.15 0.67
N ASN A 70 -5.20 8.90 -0.32
CA ASN A 70 -5.97 9.96 -0.94
C ASN A 70 -6.79 9.45 -2.14
N LYS A 71 -6.19 8.55 -2.94
CA LYS A 71 -6.84 7.92 -4.09
C LYS A 71 -6.47 6.45 -4.17
N ILE A 72 -7.49 5.62 -4.36
CA ILE A 72 -7.36 4.20 -4.63
C ILE A 72 -8.37 3.82 -5.72
N PRO A 73 -8.00 3.08 -6.77
CA PRO A 73 -8.86 2.82 -7.91
C PRO A 73 -9.73 1.56 -7.70
N SER A 74 -10.25 1.37 -6.49
CA SER A 74 -11.05 0.22 -6.10
C SER A 74 -12.54 0.58 -5.94
N PRO A 75 -13.45 -0.40 -6.09
CA PRO A 75 -14.83 -0.23 -5.68
C PRO A 75 -14.91 0.17 -4.20
N ASP A 76 -15.80 1.11 -3.88
CA ASP A 76 -16.00 1.68 -2.54
C ASP A 76 -14.78 2.39 -1.93
N ASN A 77 -13.73 2.71 -2.73
CA ASN A 77 -12.46 3.25 -2.24
C ASN A 77 -11.77 2.37 -1.18
N LYS A 78 -11.97 1.05 -1.22
CA LYS A 78 -11.33 0.11 -0.29
C LYS A 78 -9.83 0.02 -0.55
N ALA A 79 -9.02 0.26 0.47
CA ALA A 79 -7.57 0.13 0.38
C ALA A 79 -7.06 -0.91 1.38
N ILE A 80 -6.18 -1.80 0.94
CA ILE A 80 -5.44 -2.69 1.84
C ILE A 80 -4.08 -2.04 2.05
N VAL A 81 -3.76 -1.70 3.29
CA VAL A 81 -2.47 -1.12 3.67
C VAL A 81 -1.68 -2.16 4.43
N TRP A 82 -0.49 -2.45 3.93
CA TRP A 82 0.45 -3.34 4.58
C TRP A 82 1.44 -2.52 5.39
N LEU A 83 1.65 -2.92 6.65
CA LEU A 83 2.38 -2.15 7.64
C LEU A 83 3.68 -2.84 8.01
N THR A 84 4.71 -2.04 8.22
CA THR A 84 6.01 -2.46 8.74
C THR A 84 6.46 -1.48 9.82
N PRO A 85 7.39 -1.89 10.71
CA PRO A 85 7.93 -1.01 11.76
C PRO A 85 8.66 0.23 11.23
N GLU A 86 9.07 0.21 9.96
CA GLU A 86 9.68 1.38 9.30
C GLU A 86 8.65 2.45 8.92
N MET A 87 7.37 2.09 8.86
CA MET A 87 6.27 2.99 8.50
C MET A 87 5.53 3.50 9.74
N VAL A 88 5.32 2.62 10.71
CA VAL A 88 4.49 2.86 11.89
C VAL A 88 5.11 2.26 13.14
N ASP A 89 4.93 2.93 14.27
CA ASP A 89 5.24 2.42 15.60
C ASP A 89 4.01 1.67 16.15
N PHE A 90 4.12 0.34 16.22
CA PHE A 90 3.06 -0.54 16.74
C PHE A 90 2.82 -0.38 18.25
N SER A 91 3.72 0.28 18.99
CA SER A 91 3.52 0.56 20.42
C SER A 91 2.59 1.75 20.69
N ARG A 92 2.20 2.49 19.64
CA ARG A 92 1.39 3.70 19.74
C ARG A 92 0.13 3.60 18.88
N PRO A 93 -0.93 4.35 19.20
CA PRO A 93 -2.09 4.48 18.32
C PRO A 93 -1.66 4.98 16.93
N MET A 94 -2.24 4.39 15.89
CA MET A 94 -1.95 4.73 14.51
C MET A 94 -3.10 5.48 13.85
N THR A 95 -2.76 6.54 13.10
CA THR A 95 -3.74 7.33 12.36
C THR A 95 -3.85 6.87 10.91
N PHE A 96 -5.05 6.46 10.50
CA PHE A 96 -5.37 6.14 9.11
C PHE A 96 -6.31 7.19 8.54
N ILE A 97 -5.98 7.72 7.37
CA ILE A 97 -6.84 8.65 6.63
C ILE A 97 -7.18 7.99 5.30
N SER A 98 -8.46 7.77 5.03
CA SER A 98 -8.95 7.21 3.77
C SER A 98 -10.10 8.06 3.25
N SER A 99 -9.99 8.58 2.02
CA SER A 99 -11.01 9.43 1.39
C SER A 99 -11.53 10.56 2.30
N GLY A 100 -10.63 11.20 3.07
CA GLY A 100 -10.96 12.28 3.99
C GLY A 100 -11.51 11.86 5.35
N ARG A 101 -11.76 10.57 5.59
CA ARG A 101 -12.17 10.04 6.90
C ARG A 101 -10.94 9.62 7.69
N LYS A 102 -10.84 10.12 8.92
CA LYS A 102 -9.78 9.76 9.87
C LYS A 102 -10.28 8.66 10.80
N SER A 103 -9.48 7.61 10.94
CA SER A 103 -9.64 6.54 11.93
C SER A 103 -8.36 6.41 12.74
N VAL A 104 -8.48 6.17 14.04
CA VAL A 104 -7.32 5.89 14.91
C VAL A 104 -7.49 4.48 15.44
N GLN A 105 -6.49 3.65 15.24
CA GLN A 105 -6.53 2.24 15.65
C GLN A 105 -5.18 1.84 16.25
N THR A 106 -5.24 0.95 17.23
CA THR A 106 -4.06 0.30 17.79
C THR A 106 -4.02 -1.11 17.21
N LEU A 107 -2.95 -1.42 16.48
CA LEU A 107 -2.76 -2.72 15.86
C LEU A 107 -1.48 -3.32 16.43
N GLU A 108 -1.49 -4.63 16.64
CA GLU A 108 -0.31 -5.39 17.01
C GLU A 108 0.24 -6.13 15.78
N PRO A 109 1.55 -6.41 15.73
CA PRO A 109 2.12 -7.28 14.71
C PRO A 109 1.48 -8.67 14.75
N SER A 110 1.15 -9.24 13.60
CA SER A 110 0.57 -10.58 13.49
C SER A 110 1.49 -11.54 12.76
N ILE A 111 1.87 -12.63 13.43
CA ILE A 111 2.67 -13.71 12.84
C ILE A 111 1.91 -14.34 11.65
N GLU A 112 0.59 -14.47 11.74
CA GLU A 112 -0.23 -15.01 10.65
C GLU A 112 -0.08 -14.16 9.38
N VAL A 113 -0.11 -12.82 9.51
CA VAL A 113 0.06 -11.90 8.38
C VAL A 113 1.45 -12.02 7.79
N MET A 114 2.49 -12.12 8.63
CA MET A 114 3.87 -12.31 8.17
C MET A 114 4.02 -13.61 7.36
N LEU A 115 3.46 -14.72 7.87
CA LEU A 115 3.53 -16.02 7.20
C LEU A 115 2.76 -16.02 5.88
N GLU A 116 1.58 -15.39 5.84
CA GLU A 116 0.78 -15.31 4.62
C GLU A 116 1.45 -14.43 3.56
N ASP A 117 2.11 -13.33 3.95
CA ASP A 117 2.87 -12.49 3.02
C ASP A 117 4.07 -13.25 2.43
N VAL A 118 4.82 -14.00 3.26
CA VAL A 118 5.90 -14.88 2.79
C VAL A 118 5.36 -15.96 1.85
N ARG A 119 4.19 -16.53 2.14
CA ARG A 119 3.55 -17.56 1.29
C ARG A 119 3.13 -17.01 -0.06
N GLN A 120 2.52 -15.82 -0.10
CA GLN A 120 1.98 -15.23 -1.33
C GLN A 120 3.07 -14.60 -2.21
N ARG A 121 4.02 -13.88 -1.60
CA ARG A 121 5.02 -13.09 -2.33
C ARG A 121 6.39 -13.75 -2.41
N GLY A 122 6.68 -14.69 -1.50
CA GLY A 122 7.96 -15.38 -1.44
C GLY A 122 9.12 -14.55 -0.90
N ASP A 123 8.89 -13.31 -0.44
CA ASP A 123 9.94 -12.46 0.12
C ASP A 123 10.19 -12.83 1.60
N ARG A 124 11.40 -13.32 1.89
CA ARG A 124 11.81 -13.75 3.25
C ARG A 124 12.53 -12.66 4.04
N GLN A 125 12.84 -11.53 3.42
CA GLN A 125 13.62 -10.45 4.03
C GLN A 125 12.76 -9.22 4.30
N LEU A 126 11.79 -8.93 3.42
CA LEU A 126 10.96 -7.73 3.45
C LEU A 126 9.48 -8.05 3.63
N PHE A 127 9.16 -8.90 4.60
CA PHE A 127 7.78 -9.25 4.91
C PHE A 127 7.04 -8.15 5.69
N PHE A 128 5.72 -8.11 5.50
CA PHE A 128 4.84 -7.19 6.22
C PHE A 128 4.40 -7.76 7.57
N TRP A 129 4.30 -6.89 8.57
CA TRP A 129 4.04 -7.28 9.96
C TRP A 129 2.56 -7.29 10.28
N GLN A 130 1.80 -6.44 9.59
CA GLN A 130 0.36 -6.35 9.76
C GLN A 130 -0.28 -5.81 8.48
N ARG A 131 -1.57 -6.07 8.30
CA ARG A 131 -2.39 -5.42 7.26
C ARG A 131 -3.66 -4.85 7.85
N ILE A 132 -4.17 -3.81 7.22
CA ILE A 132 -5.46 -3.21 7.54
C ILE A 132 -6.23 -2.93 6.25
N ILE A 133 -7.55 -3.04 6.32
CA ILE A 133 -8.47 -2.64 5.26
C ILE A 133 -9.10 -1.31 5.67
N LEU A 134 -8.95 -0.30 4.82
CA LEU A 134 -9.46 1.07 4.98
C LEU A 134 -10.58 1.36 3.98
#